data_AF-A0A7L2BHF0-F1
#
_entry.id   AF-A0A7L2BHF0-F1
#
_cell.length_a   1.000
_cell.length_b   1.000
_cell.length_c   1.000
_cell.angle_alpha   90.00
_cell.angle_beta   90.00
_cell.angle_gamma   90.00
#
_symmetry.space_group_name_H-M   'P 1'
#
loop_
_entity.id
_entity.type
_entity.pdbx_description
1 polymer ?
#
loop_
_entity_poly.entity_id
_entity_poly.type
_entity_poly.pdbx_seq_one_letter_code
_entity_poly.pdbx_strand_id
1 'polypeptide(L)'
;QRARSRRAATSRPERVWPDGVIPYVISGNFSGDQRAIFRQAMRHWEKHTCVTFLERNDEDSYIVFTYRPCGCCSYVGRRGGGPQAISIGKNCDKFGIVVHELGHVIGFWHEHTRPDRDDHVSIIRENIQPGQEYNFLKMEPEEVESLGETYDFDSIMHYARNTFSRGIFLDTILPKYDVNGVRPAIGQRTRLSKGDIAQARKLYRCPACGETLQDSQGNFSSPEFPNGYSAHMHCVWRISVTPGEKIILNFTTLDLYRSRLCWYDYVEVRDGFWRKATLRGRFCGNKLPEPIISTDSRLWVEFRSSSNWVGKGFFAVYEAICGGDVKKDNGHIQSPNYPDDYRPSKVCVWKITVSEGYHVGLTFQSFEIERHDSCAYDYLEIRDGSSDSSSLIGRYCGYDKPDDIKSTSNKLWMKFVSDGSINKAGFAVNFFKEMDECSRPNNGGCEQRCVNTLGSYKCACDPGYELASDKRRCEAACGGFLTKLNGSITSPGWPKEYPPNKNCIWQLVAPTQYRISLQFDFFETEGNDVCKYDFVEVRSGLTADSKLHGKFCGAEKPDVITSQYNNMRIEFKSDNTVSKKGFKAHFFSGR
;
A
#
# COMPACT_ATOMS: atom_id res chain seq x y z
N GLN A 1 -50.99 0.87 -33.14
CA GLN A 1 -49.74 0.09 -33.23
C GLN A 1 -48.86 0.48 -32.05
N ARG A 2 -48.67 -0.43 -31.07
CA ARG A 2 -47.78 -0.19 -29.92
C ARG A 2 -46.33 -0.22 -30.42
N ALA A 3 -45.64 0.91 -30.39
CA ALA A 3 -44.20 0.97 -30.65
C ALA A 3 -43.49 0.04 -29.66
N ARG A 4 -42.83 -1.01 -30.18
CA ARG A 4 -42.04 -1.95 -29.36
C ARG A 4 -40.84 -1.19 -28.79
N SER A 5 -40.69 -1.25 -27.47
CA SER A 5 -39.54 -0.67 -26.77
C SER A 5 -38.26 -1.44 -27.10
N ARG A 6 -37.19 -0.69 -27.39
CA ARG A 6 -35.80 -1.12 -27.62
C ARG A 6 -35.18 -1.55 -26.27
N ARG A 7 -34.28 -2.56 -26.14
CA ARG A 7 -33.88 -3.13 -24.80
C ARG A 7 -32.41 -3.63 -24.63
N ALA A 8 -31.61 -3.27 -23.58
CA ALA A 8 -30.19 -3.71 -23.38
C ALA A 8 -29.53 -3.84 -21.93
N ALA A 9 -29.93 -3.10 -20.88
CA ALA A 9 -29.43 -3.22 -19.48
C ALA A 9 -30.37 -4.04 -18.57
N THR A 10 -30.02 -4.40 -17.33
CA THR A 10 -30.95 -5.14 -16.44
C THR A 10 -32.25 -4.39 -16.20
N SER A 11 -33.39 -5.06 -16.41
CA SER A 11 -34.74 -4.55 -16.12
C SER A 11 -35.14 -4.69 -14.64
N ARG A 12 -34.43 -5.56 -13.91
CA ARG A 12 -34.75 -5.95 -12.53
C ARG A 12 -34.19 -4.93 -11.52
N PRO A 13 -35.03 -4.18 -10.78
CA PRO A 13 -34.57 -3.13 -9.86
C PRO A 13 -33.65 -3.64 -8.74
N GLU A 14 -33.87 -4.87 -8.25
CA GLU A 14 -33.07 -5.49 -7.20
C GLU A 14 -31.61 -5.77 -7.60
N ARG A 15 -31.35 -5.82 -8.93
CA ARG A 15 -30.01 -5.95 -9.51
C ARG A 15 -29.29 -4.63 -9.70
N VAL A 16 -29.95 -3.50 -9.45
CA VAL A 16 -29.30 -2.18 -9.50
C VAL A 16 -28.62 -1.92 -8.16
N TRP A 17 -27.37 -1.46 -8.18
CA TRP A 17 -26.65 -1.11 -6.96
C TRP A 17 -27.27 0.13 -6.29
N PRO A 18 -27.64 0.07 -5.00
CA PRO A 18 -28.19 1.22 -4.29
C PRO A 18 -27.26 2.44 -4.39
N ASP A 19 -27.83 3.60 -4.72
CA ASP A 19 -27.10 4.87 -4.90
C ASP A 19 -25.99 4.86 -5.98
N GLY A 20 -25.93 3.81 -6.80
CA GLY A 20 -24.82 3.60 -7.74
C GLY A 20 -23.48 3.35 -7.08
N VAL A 21 -23.48 2.87 -5.82
CA VAL A 21 -22.26 2.57 -5.07
C VAL A 21 -22.01 1.07 -5.07
N ILE A 22 -20.81 0.69 -5.51
CA ILE A 22 -20.37 -0.69 -5.68
C ILE A 22 -19.16 -0.93 -4.76
N PRO A 23 -19.37 -1.52 -3.57
CA PRO A 23 -18.27 -1.89 -2.70
C PRO A 23 -17.45 -3.01 -3.33
N TYR A 24 -16.12 -2.97 -3.19
CA TYR A 24 -15.22 -3.96 -3.78
C TYR A 24 -14.11 -4.41 -2.83
N VAL A 25 -13.62 -5.63 -3.11
CA VAL A 25 -12.41 -6.20 -2.53
C VAL A 25 -11.56 -6.79 -3.66
N ILE A 26 -10.24 -6.59 -3.62
CA ILE A 26 -9.31 -7.25 -4.52
C ILE A 26 -8.56 -8.34 -3.74
N SER A 27 -8.66 -9.59 -4.19
CA SER A 27 -8.00 -10.71 -3.53
C SER A 27 -6.47 -10.54 -3.47
N GLY A 28 -5.87 -11.11 -2.42
CA GLY A 28 -4.42 -11.11 -2.18
C GLY A 28 -3.57 -11.62 -3.36
N ASN A 29 -4.15 -12.52 -4.16
CA ASN A 29 -3.46 -13.27 -5.22
C ASN A 29 -3.14 -12.47 -6.50
N PHE A 30 -3.55 -11.19 -6.59
CA PHE A 30 -3.21 -10.34 -7.73
C PHE A 30 -1.96 -9.51 -7.48
N SER A 31 -1.12 -9.36 -8.51
CA SER A 31 0.08 -8.50 -8.47
C SER A 31 -0.29 -7.00 -8.38
N GLY A 32 0.71 -6.15 -8.11
CA GLY A 32 0.55 -4.69 -8.14
C GLY A 32 -0.03 -4.20 -9.47
N ASP A 33 0.59 -4.59 -10.59
CA ASP A 33 0.15 -4.21 -11.93
C ASP A 33 -1.31 -4.58 -12.22
N GLN A 34 -1.74 -5.79 -11.81
CA GLN A 34 -3.12 -6.23 -11.99
C GLN A 34 -4.09 -5.38 -11.17
N ARG A 35 -3.75 -5.09 -9.91
CA ARG A 35 -4.55 -4.19 -9.05
C ARG A 35 -4.65 -2.80 -9.65
N ALA A 36 -3.56 -2.28 -10.21
CA ALA A 36 -3.54 -0.98 -10.88
C ALA A 36 -4.51 -0.95 -12.08
N ILE A 37 -4.53 -2.00 -12.91
CA ILE A 37 -5.46 -2.12 -14.05
C ILE A 37 -6.91 -2.18 -13.57
N PHE A 38 -7.20 -2.88 -12.47
CA PHE A 38 -8.56 -2.95 -11.93
C PHE A 38 -9.03 -1.58 -11.42
N ARG A 39 -8.17 -0.87 -10.69
CA ARG A 39 -8.44 0.51 -10.25
C ARG A 39 -8.61 1.45 -11.43
N GLN A 40 -7.81 1.31 -12.50
CA GLN A 40 -7.94 2.10 -13.72
C GLN A 40 -9.29 1.86 -14.42
N ALA A 41 -9.72 0.60 -14.54
CA ALA A 41 -11.01 0.25 -15.14
C ALA A 41 -12.20 0.78 -14.32
N MET A 42 -12.13 0.71 -12.98
CA MET A 42 -13.13 1.32 -12.10
C MET A 42 -13.17 2.85 -12.28
N ARG A 43 -12.00 3.51 -12.28
CA ARG A 43 -11.89 4.96 -12.52
C ARG A 43 -12.43 5.38 -13.88
N HIS A 44 -12.31 4.51 -14.90
CA HIS A 44 -12.87 4.77 -16.23
C HIS A 44 -14.40 4.82 -16.22
N TRP A 45 -15.06 3.92 -15.48
CA TRP A 45 -16.51 3.98 -15.26
C TRP A 45 -16.93 5.20 -14.42
N GLU A 46 -16.18 5.49 -13.34
CA GLU A 46 -16.43 6.67 -12.48
C GLU A 46 -16.27 8.00 -13.22
N LYS A 47 -15.35 8.08 -14.19
CA LYS A 47 -15.10 9.28 -14.98
C LYS A 47 -16.30 9.66 -15.86
N HIS A 48 -16.96 8.65 -16.44
CA HIS A 48 -18.00 8.88 -17.45
C HIS A 48 -19.43 8.78 -16.88
N THR A 49 -19.60 8.15 -15.72
CA THR A 49 -20.91 7.87 -15.13
C THR A 49 -20.98 8.32 -13.68
N CYS A 50 -22.16 8.21 -13.07
CA CYS A 50 -22.30 8.42 -11.62
C CYS A 50 -22.08 7.15 -10.79
N VAL A 51 -21.71 6.01 -11.40
CA VAL A 51 -21.35 4.81 -10.64
C VAL A 51 -20.06 5.06 -9.87
N THR A 52 -19.96 4.51 -8.66
CA THR A 52 -18.84 4.73 -7.75
C THR A 52 -18.34 3.41 -7.16
N PHE A 53 -17.03 3.21 -7.14
CA PHE A 53 -16.41 2.04 -6.52
C PHE A 53 -15.75 2.45 -5.21
N LEU A 54 -16.12 1.78 -4.12
CA LEU A 54 -15.56 2.03 -2.79
C LEU A 54 -14.89 0.76 -2.28
N GLU A 55 -13.72 0.91 -1.65
CA GLU A 55 -13.16 -0.20 -0.88
C GLU A 55 -14.14 -0.56 0.22
N ARG A 56 -14.46 -1.86 0.30
CA ARG A 56 -15.46 -2.36 1.23
C ARG A 56 -15.03 -2.11 2.67
N ASN A 57 -15.98 -1.66 3.48
CA ASN A 57 -15.85 -1.64 4.94
C ASN A 57 -16.73 -2.75 5.53
N ASP A 58 -18.00 -2.46 5.83
CA ASP A 58 -18.96 -3.36 6.48
C ASP A 58 -20.14 -3.76 5.56
N GLU A 59 -20.12 -3.36 4.28
CA GLU A 59 -21.22 -3.64 3.37
C GLU A 59 -21.42 -5.16 3.15
N ASP A 60 -22.66 -5.62 3.22
CA ASP A 60 -23.03 -7.02 3.01
C ASP A 60 -22.87 -7.45 1.55
N SER A 61 -23.30 -6.62 0.61
CA SER A 61 -23.25 -6.91 -0.83
C SER A 61 -22.07 -6.17 -1.46
N TYR A 62 -21.15 -6.90 -2.10
CA TYR A 62 -19.92 -6.34 -2.66
C TYR A 62 -19.34 -7.25 -3.73
N ILE A 63 -18.49 -6.69 -4.60
CA ILE A 63 -17.76 -7.47 -5.60
C ILE A 63 -16.40 -7.91 -5.07
N VAL A 64 -15.95 -9.08 -5.50
CA VAL A 64 -14.61 -9.62 -5.18
C VAL A 64 -13.89 -9.98 -6.46
N PHE A 65 -12.81 -9.26 -6.76
CA PHE A 65 -11.88 -9.67 -7.81
C PHE A 65 -11.18 -10.95 -7.37
N THR A 66 -11.28 -12.00 -8.18
CA THR A 66 -10.75 -13.34 -7.87
C THR A 66 -10.46 -14.15 -9.14
N TYR A 67 -9.88 -15.33 -8.99
CA TYR A 67 -9.69 -16.30 -10.07
C TYR A 67 -10.76 -17.40 -9.98
N ARG A 68 -11.50 -17.66 -11.07
CA ARG A 68 -12.43 -18.79 -11.17
C ARG A 68 -12.23 -19.60 -12.46
N PRO A 69 -12.67 -20.87 -12.48
CA PRO A 69 -12.56 -21.75 -13.66
C PRO A 69 -13.33 -21.27 -14.90
N CYS A 70 -14.29 -20.34 -14.75
CA CYS A 70 -15.01 -19.74 -15.88
C CYS A 70 -14.14 -18.84 -16.76
N GLY A 71 -12.87 -18.62 -16.39
CA GLY A 71 -12.02 -17.64 -17.04
C GLY A 71 -12.41 -16.23 -16.64
N CYS A 72 -13.02 -15.50 -17.57
CA CYS A 72 -13.29 -14.07 -17.47
C CYS A 72 -14.80 -13.91 -17.50
N CYS A 73 -15.35 -13.75 -16.30
CA CYS A 73 -16.79 -13.80 -16.12
C CYS A 73 -17.20 -13.01 -14.88
N SER A 74 -18.40 -12.45 -14.96
CA SER A 74 -18.98 -11.63 -13.91
C SER A 74 -20.49 -11.82 -13.89
N TYR A 75 -21.10 -11.59 -12.73
CA TYR A 75 -22.55 -11.60 -12.60
C TYR A 75 -23.13 -10.28 -13.11
N VAL A 76 -24.33 -10.36 -13.70
CA VAL A 76 -25.05 -9.17 -14.17
C VAL A 76 -25.77 -8.49 -13.01
N GLY A 77 -25.31 -7.30 -12.65
CA GLY A 77 -25.86 -6.48 -11.59
C GLY A 77 -25.53 -6.99 -10.19
N ARG A 78 -26.17 -6.36 -9.19
CA ARG A 78 -26.11 -6.73 -7.78
C ARG A 78 -26.87 -8.02 -7.52
N ARG A 79 -26.24 -8.99 -6.86
CA ARG A 79 -26.91 -10.23 -6.40
C ARG A 79 -27.56 -10.11 -5.03
N GLY A 80 -26.97 -9.33 -4.14
CA GLY A 80 -27.37 -9.26 -2.73
C GLY A 80 -26.88 -10.46 -1.90
N GLY A 81 -26.85 -10.29 -0.57
CA GLY A 81 -26.62 -11.39 0.39
C GLY A 81 -25.18 -11.93 0.41
N GLY A 82 -24.18 -11.05 0.39
CA GLY A 82 -22.77 -11.43 0.47
C GLY A 82 -21.91 -11.09 -0.76
N PRO A 83 -20.70 -11.68 -0.84
CA PRO A 83 -19.76 -11.45 -1.93
C PRO A 83 -20.28 -12.01 -3.26
N GLN A 84 -20.12 -11.24 -4.34
CA GLN A 84 -20.23 -11.74 -5.70
C GLN A 84 -18.87 -11.66 -6.42
N ALA A 85 -18.49 -12.73 -7.10
CA ALA A 85 -17.20 -12.78 -7.78
C ALA A 85 -17.24 -12.04 -9.13
N ILE A 86 -16.17 -11.29 -9.39
CA ILE A 86 -15.73 -10.89 -10.73
C ILE A 86 -14.43 -11.65 -11.00
N SER A 87 -14.49 -12.60 -11.93
CA SER A 87 -13.36 -13.47 -12.25
C SER A 87 -12.50 -12.85 -13.33
N ILE A 88 -11.23 -12.57 -13.03
CA ILE A 88 -10.25 -12.13 -14.02
C ILE A 88 -9.25 -13.27 -14.20
N GLY A 89 -9.54 -14.15 -15.17
CA GLY A 89 -8.68 -15.30 -15.50
C GLY A 89 -7.34 -14.91 -16.13
N LYS A 90 -6.51 -15.92 -16.41
CA LYS A 90 -5.23 -15.75 -17.11
C LYS A 90 -5.44 -15.05 -18.46
N ASN A 91 -4.68 -13.99 -18.74
CA ASN A 91 -4.74 -13.14 -19.95
C ASN A 91 -5.95 -12.17 -20.05
N CYS A 92 -6.72 -12.01 -18.98
CA CYS A 92 -7.87 -11.08 -18.94
C CYS A 92 -7.65 -9.82 -18.12
N ASP A 93 -6.47 -9.67 -17.56
CA ASP A 93 -5.97 -8.46 -16.90
C ASP A 93 -5.62 -7.34 -17.91
N LYS A 94 -6.33 -7.27 -19.04
CA LYS A 94 -6.25 -6.15 -19.98
C LYS A 94 -7.35 -5.15 -19.65
N PHE A 95 -7.01 -3.86 -19.68
CA PHE A 95 -7.91 -2.76 -19.35
C PHE A 95 -9.34 -2.93 -19.89
N GLY A 96 -9.52 -3.10 -21.21
CA GLY A 96 -10.86 -3.20 -21.79
C GLY A 96 -11.62 -4.48 -21.47
N ILE A 97 -10.93 -5.57 -21.10
CA ILE A 97 -11.60 -6.79 -20.60
C ILE A 97 -12.15 -6.52 -19.20
N VAL A 98 -11.35 -5.89 -18.32
CA VAL A 98 -11.82 -5.55 -16.97
C VAL A 98 -12.97 -4.54 -17.03
N VAL A 99 -12.93 -3.55 -17.93
CA VAL A 99 -14.05 -2.61 -18.14
C VAL A 99 -15.32 -3.35 -18.59
N HIS A 100 -15.21 -4.37 -19.45
CA HIS A 100 -16.32 -5.23 -19.87
C HIS A 100 -16.92 -6.02 -18.69
N GLU A 101 -16.08 -6.68 -17.89
CA GLU A 101 -16.55 -7.45 -16.73
C GLU A 101 -17.21 -6.55 -15.67
N LEU A 102 -16.72 -5.31 -15.52
CA LEU A 102 -17.37 -4.29 -14.70
C LEU A 102 -18.70 -3.82 -15.29
N GLY A 103 -18.87 -3.83 -16.62
CA GLY A 103 -20.15 -3.58 -17.28
C GLY A 103 -21.21 -4.59 -16.85
N HIS A 104 -20.85 -5.87 -16.74
CA HIS A 104 -21.74 -6.86 -16.12
C HIS A 104 -22.07 -6.52 -14.68
N VAL A 105 -21.08 -6.18 -13.84
CA VAL A 105 -21.32 -5.78 -12.44
C VAL A 105 -22.32 -4.62 -12.34
N ILE A 106 -22.21 -3.64 -13.23
CA ILE A 106 -23.08 -2.46 -13.32
C ILE A 106 -24.52 -2.84 -13.72
N GLY A 107 -24.69 -3.98 -14.41
CA GLY A 107 -25.99 -4.53 -14.78
C GLY A 107 -26.20 -4.67 -16.28
N PHE A 108 -25.15 -4.63 -17.08
CA PHE A 108 -25.29 -4.76 -18.54
C PHE A 108 -25.24 -6.23 -18.99
N TRP A 109 -26.13 -6.56 -19.91
CA TRP A 109 -26.05 -7.78 -20.71
C TRP A 109 -25.21 -7.52 -21.95
N HIS A 110 -24.88 -8.57 -22.71
CA HIS A 110 -24.19 -8.38 -23.98
C HIS A 110 -25.10 -7.72 -25.02
N GLU A 111 -24.57 -6.76 -25.77
CA GLU A 111 -25.36 -5.97 -26.71
C GLU A 111 -25.97 -6.81 -27.86
N HIS A 112 -25.36 -7.95 -28.21
CA HIS A 112 -25.88 -8.86 -29.22
C HIS A 112 -27.03 -9.76 -28.73
N THR A 113 -27.32 -9.79 -27.42
CA THR A 113 -28.42 -10.60 -26.87
C THR A 113 -29.72 -9.81 -26.69
N ARG A 114 -29.73 -8.53 -27.07
CA ARG A 114 -30.91 -7.66 -27.01
C ARG A 114 -32.13 -8.25 -27.74
N PRO A 115 -33.37 -8.10 -27.24
CA PRO A 115 -34.57 -8.57 -27.90
C PRO A 115 -34.75 -8.07 -29.35
N ASP A 116 -34.31 -6.84 -29.63
CA ASP A 116 -34.39 -6.17 -30.94
C ASP A 116 -33.15 -6.40 -31.84
N ARG A 117 -32.15 -7.18 -31.41
CA ARG A 117 -30.89 -7.33 -32.18
C ARG A 117 -31.04 -7.75 -33.64
N ASP A 118 -32.09 -8.49 -34.02
CA ASP A 118 -32.25 -8.97 -35.41
C ASP A 118 -32.54 -7.81 -36.37
N ASP A 119 -32.95 -6.64 -35.88
CA ASP A 119 -33.10 -5.45 -36.72
C ASP A 119 -31.73 -4.85 -37.08
N HIS A 120 -30.66 -5.26 -36.37
CA HIS A 120 -29.34 -4.63 -36.40
C HIS A 120 -28.21 -5.56 -36.84
N VAL A 121 -28.25 -6.82 -36.42
CA VAL A 121 -27.22 -7.83 -36.72
C VAL A 121 -27.86 -9.13 -37.21
N SER A 122 -27.11 -9.88 -38.01
CA SER A 122 -27.40 -11.26 -38.39
C SER A 122 -26.48 -12.19 -37.61
N ILE A 123 -27.06 -13.24 -37.02
CA ILE A 123 -26.31 -14.33 -36.41
C ILE A 123 -26.15 -15.45 -37.44
N ILE A 124 -24.91 -15.75 -37.84
CA ILE A 124 -24.59 -16.81 -38.80
C ILE A 124 -24.41 -18.12 -38.02
N ARG A 125 -25.51 -18.85 -37.82
CA ARG A 125 -25.55 -20.02 -36.93
C ARG A 125 -24.64 -21.15 -37.39
N GLU A 126 -24.52 -21.33 -38.70
CA GLU A 126 -23.64 -22.32 -39.33
C GLU A 126 -22.15 -22.07 -39.07
N ASN A 127 -21.76 -20.88 -38.62
CA ASN A 127 -20.37 -20.56 -38.27
C ASN A 127 -20.07 -20.71 -36.78
N ILE A 128 -21.06 -20.99 -35.94
CA ILE A 128 -20.89 -21.14 -34.50
C ILE A 128 -20.28 -22.52 -34.18
N GLN A 129 -19.38 -22.57 -33.19
CA GLN A 129 -18.85 -23.83 -32.66
C GLN A 129 -19.99 -24.66 -32.04
N PRO A 130 -20.04 -25.99 -32.30
CA PRO A 130 -21.05 -26.86 -31.71
C PRO A 130 -21.12 -26.73 -30.18
N GLY A 131 -22.30 -26.47 -29.64
CA GLY A 131 -22.54 -26.33 -28.21
C GLY A 131 -22.37 -24.90 -27.67
N GLN A 132 -22.02 -23.92 -28.51
CA GLN A 132 -21.89 -22.51 -28.13
C GLN A 132 -23.07 -21.64 -28.58
N GLU A 133 -24.10 -22.22 -29.19
CA GLU A 133 -25.25 -21.52 -29.74
C GLU A 133 -26.06 -20.77 -28.67
N TYR A 134 -26.01 -21.24 -27.42
CA TYR A 134 -26.73 -20.63 -26.29
C TYR A 134 -26.26 -19.19 -26.01
N ASN A 135 -25.00 -18.85 -26.31
CA ASN A 135 -24.45 -17.50 -26.14
C ASN A 135 -25.07 -16.45 -27.07
N PHE A 136 -25.79 -16.89 -28.09
CA PHE A 136 -26.45 -16.03 -29.09
C PHE A 136 -27.97 -16.04 -28.95
N LEU A 137 -28.49 -16.66 -27.88
CA LEU A 137 -29.90 -16.56 -27.55
C LEU A 137 -30.23 -15.13 -27.12
N LYS A 138 -31.43 -14.69 -27.47
CA LYS A 138 -31.97 -13.43 -26.96
C LYS A 138 -32.26 -13.54 -25.49
N MET A 139 -32.01 -12.45 -24.78
CA MET A 139 -32.56 -12.25 -23.45
C MET A 139 -34.07 -12.01 -23.54
N GLU A 140 -34.80 -12.48 -22.53
CA GLU A 140 -36.23 -12.24 -22.44
C GLU A 140 -36.51 -10.77 -22.11
N PRO A 141 -37.58 -10.18 -22.65
CA PRO A 141 -37.87 -8.76 -22.48
C PRO A 141 -38.07 -8.34 -21.01
N GLU A 142 -38.40 -9.27 -20.12
CA GLU A 142 -38.55 -9.07 -18.68
C GLU A 142 -37.21 -9.00 -17.94
N GLU A 143 -36.09 -9.36 -18.57
CA GLU A 143 -34.75 -9.38 -17.96
C GLU A 143 -33.83 -8.23 -18.42
N VAL A 144 -34.21 -7.56 -19.50
CA VAL A 144 -33.38 -6.56 -20.17
C VAL A 144 -34.19 -5.35 -20.67
N GLU A 145 -33.64 -4.14 -20.53
CA GLU A 145 -34.25 -2.84 -20.80
C GLU A 145 -33.18 -1.82 -21.23
N SER A 146 -33.36 -1.14 -22.36
CA SER A 146 -32.32 -0.28 -22.97
C SER A 146 -32.40 1.14 -22.44
N LEU A 147 -33.49 1.44 -21.72
CA LEU A 147 -33.78 2.76 -21.21
C LEU A 147 -33.91 3.79 -22.35
N GLY A 148 -34.38 3.33 -23.51
CA GLY A 148 -34.58 4.14 -24.71
C GLY A 148 -33.32 4.39 -25.55
N GLU A 149 -32.21 3.71 -25.26
CA GLU A 149 -30.98 3.78 -26.09
C GLU A 149 -31.12 2.96 -27.38
N THR A 150 -30.47 3.42 -28.44
CA THR A 150 -30.38 2.71 -29.73
C THR A 150 -29.43 1.51 -29.64
N TYR A 151 -29.40 0.67 -30.68
CA TYR A 151 -28.40 -0.40 -30.78
C TYR A 151 -27.00 0.18 -30.90
N ASP A 152 -26.08 -0.29 -30.08
CA ASP A 152 -24.73 0.25 -29.99
C ASP A 152 -23.66 -0.75 -30.47
N PHE A 153 -23.34 -0.67 -31.75
CA PHE A 153 -22.29 -1.49 -32.36
C PHE A 153 -20.90 -1.29 -31.71
N ASP A 154 -20.63 -0.11 -31.13
CA ASP A 154 -19.35 0.22 -30.49
C ASP A 154 -19.35 -0.15 -28.99
N SER A 155 -20.44 -0.68 -28.45
CA SER A 155 -20.55 -1.05 -27.03
C SER A 155 -19.42 -1.99 -26.61
N ILE A 156 -18.84 -1.72 -25.44
CA ILE A 156 -17.86 -2.62 -24.84
C ILE A 156 -18.46 -3.99 -24.52
N MET A 157 -19.79 -4.05 -24.38
CA MET A 157 -20.56 -5.27 -24.10
C MET A 157 -20.92 -6.06 -25.36
N HIS A 158 -20.54 -5.59 -26.55
CA HIS A 158 -20.78 -6.33 -27.79
C HIS A 158 -19.72 -7.43 -28.00
N TYR A 159 -20.11 -8.58 -28.55
CA TYR A 159 -19.17 -9.60 -29.01
C TYR A 159 -18.45 -9.19 -30.30
N ALA A 160 -17.25 -9.74 -30.52
CA ALA A 160 -16.56 -9.55 -31.79
C ALA A 160 -17.20 -10.38 -32.90
N ARG A 161 -16.95 -10.02 -34.16
CA ARG A 161 -17.57 -10.65 -35.32
C ARG A 161 -17.38 -12.17 -35.39
N ASN A 162 -16.27 -12.69 -34.87
CA ASN A 162 -15.88 -14.10 -34.92
C ASN A 162 -15.90 -14.78 -33.53
N THR A 163 -16.50 -14.18 -32.51
CA THR A 163 -16.60 -14.80 -31.18
C THR A 163 -17.36 -16.14 -31.28
N PHE A 164 -16.83 -17.20 -30.64
CA PHE A 164 -17.31 -18.59 -30.74
C PHE A 164 -17.40 -19.16 -32.18
N SER A 165 -16.59 -18.66 -33.10
CA SER A 165 -16.57 -19.15 -34.48
C SER A 165 -15.83 -20.48 -34.61
N ARG A 166 -16.34 -21.38 -35.45
CA ARG A 166 -15.69 -22.66 -35.81
C ARG A 166 -14.49 -22.48 -36.75
N GLY A 167 -14.27 -21.28 -37.28
CA GLY A 167 -13.14 -20.96 -38.16
C GLY A 167 -12.62 -19.55 -37.96
N ILE A 168 -11.30 -19.36 -38.11
CA ILE A 168 -10.61 -18.09 -37.76
C ILE A 168 -11.16 -16.88 -38.54
N PHE A 169 -11.58 -17.08 -39.78
CA PHE A 169 -12.07 -16.03 -40.69
C PHE A 169 -13.59 -16.07 -40.90
N LEU A 170 -14.32 -16.87 -40.12
CA LEU A 170 -15.75 -16.98 -40.23
C LEU A 170 -16.42 -16.07 -39.21
N ASP A 171 -17.26 -15.15 -39.69
CA ASP A 171 -18.07 -14.32 -38.82
C ASP A 171 -19.27 -15.10 -38.29
N THR A 172 -19.53 -14.99 -36.99
CA THR A 172 -20.75 -15.43 -36.31
C THR A 172 -21.75 -14.29 -36.16
N ILE A 173 -21.30 -13.03 -36.19
CA ILE A 173 -22.14 -11.83 -36.08
C ILE A 173 -21.80 -10.84 -37.20
N LEU A 174 -22.82 -10.38 -37.92
CA LEU A 174 -22.69 -9.43 -39.02
C LEU A 174 -23.66 -8.25 -38.89
N PRO A 175 -23.19 -7.00 -38.82
CA PRO A 175 -24.06 -5.81 -38.90
C PRO A 175 -24.87 -5.77 -40.20
N LYS A 176 -26.16 -5.46 -40.15
CA LYS A 176 -27.06 -5.53 -41.31
C LYS A 176 -27.01 -4.30 -42.23
N TYR A 177 -26.56 -3.17 -41.72
CA TYR A 177 -26.58 -1.90 -42.45
C TYR A 177 -25.37 -1.04 -42.11
N ASP A 178 -25.10 -0.08 -43.00
CA ASP A 178 -24.04 0.89 -42.84
C ASP A 178 -24.51 2.07 -41.98
N VAL A 179 -23.59 2.57 -41.16
CA VAL A 179 -23.79 3.80 -40.38
C VAL A 179 -22.82 4.83 -40.94
N ASN A 180 -23.34 5.95 -41.43
CA ASN A 180 -22.56 6.98 -42.13
C ASN A 180 -21.79 6.43 -43.36
N GLY A 181 -22.39 5.50 -44.10
CA GLY A 181 -21.82 4.93 -45.33
C GLY A 181 -20.70 3.90 -45.11
N VAL A 182 -20.46 3.48 -43.85
CA VAL A 182 -19.49 2.43 -43.52
C VAL A 182 -20.15 1.37 -42.65
N ARG A 183 -19.84 0.10 -42.92
CA ARG A 183 -20.31 -1.01 -42.09
C ARG A 183 -19.69 -0.89 -40.69
N PRO A 184 -20.50 -0.84 -39.62
CA PRO A 184 -19.99 -0.66 -38.26
C PRO A 184 -18.98 -1.74 -37.85
N ALA A 185 -17.92 -1.34 -37.15
CA ALA A 185 -17.08 -2.29 -36.42
C ALA A 185 -17.80 -2.72 -35.12
N ILE A 186 -17.60 -3.97 -34.69
CA ILE A 186 -18.18 -4.51 -33.46
C ILE A 186 -17.14 -5.24 -32.61
N GLY A 187 -17.38 -5.29 -31.30
CA GLY A 187 -16.58 -6.08 -30.35
C GLY A 187 -15.27 -5.42 -29.92
N GLN A 188 -15.21 -4.09 -29.92
CA GLN A 188 -14.07 -3.35 -29.38
C GLN A 188 -13.86 -3.65 -27.88
N ARG A 189 -12.61 -3.56 -27.42
CA ARG A 189 -12.19 -3.76 -26.02
C ARG A 189 -11.23 -2.66 -25.57
N THR A 190 -11.60 -1.43 -25.85
CA THR A 190 -10.73 -0.25 -25.67
C THR A 190 -11.32 0.79 -24.73
N ARG A 191 -12.63 1.06 -24.80
CA ARG A 191 -13.28 2.14 -24.04
C ARG A 191 -14.78 1.89 -23.88
N LEU A 192 -15.44 2.76 -23.12
CA LEU A 192 -16.91 2.83 -23.10
C LEU A 192 -17.38 3.62 -24.32
N SER A 193 -18.41 3.13 -24.99
CA SER A 193 -19.07 3.85 -26.06
C SER A 193 -19.97 4.96 -25.49
N LYS A 194 -20.49 5.84 -26.36
CA LYS A 194 -21.49 6.82 -25.94
C LYS A 194 -22.78 6.16 -25.44
N GLY A 195 -23.18 5.03 -26.02
CA GLY A 195 -24.37 4.29 -25.59
C GLY A 195 -24.18 3.61 -24.24
N ASP A 196 -23.01 3.01 -23.98
CA ASP A 196 -22.67 2.43 -22.67
C ASP A 196 -22.81 3.48 -21.56
N ILE A 197 -22.26 4.67 -21.79
CA ILE A 197 -22.28 5.80 -20.84
C ILE A 197 -23.72 6.30 -20.64
N ALA A 198 -24.45 6.57 -21.72
CA ALA A 198 -25.82 7.09 -21.64
C ALA A 198 -26.76 6.11 -20.93
N GLN A 199 -26.66 4.82 -21.24
CA GLN A 199 -27.45 3.78 -20.61
C GLN A 199 -27.15 3.65 -19.11
N ALA A 200 -25.87 3.66 -18.72
CA ALA A 200 -25.48 3.62 -17.31
C ALA A 200 -26.00 4.84 -16.56
N ARG A 201 -25.92 6.03 -17.18
CA ARG A 201 -26.45 7.26 -16.58
C ARG A 201 -27.94 7.22 -16.33
N LYS A 202 -28.71 6.63 -17.25
CA LYS A 202 -30.14 6.41 -17.07
C LYS A 202 -30.45 5.35 -16.01
N LEU A 203 -29.71 4.24 -16.02
CA LEU A 203 -29.91 3.12 -15.08
C LEU A 203 -29.75 3.58 -13.63
N TYR A 204 -28.72 4.40 -13.38
CA TYR A 204 -28.39 4.92 -12.04
C TYR A 204 -28.95 6.32 -11.77
N ARG A 205 -29.79 6.87 -12.65
CA ARG A 205 -30.43 8.19 -12.51
C ARG A 205 -29.41 9.28 -12.15
N CYS A 206 -28.32 9.34 -12.92
CA CYS A 206 -27.25 10.26 -12.62
C CYS A 206 -27.71 11.73 -12.61
N PRO A 207 -27.09 12.58 -11.79
CA PRO A 207 -27.36 14.01 -11.76
C PRO A 207 -27.24 14.64 -13.16
N ALA A 208 -28.06 15.66 -13.40
CA ALA A 208 -28.14 16.33 -14.70
C ALA A 208 -26.85 17.10 -15.02
N CYS A 209 -26.12 17.53 -13.99
CA CYS A 209 -24.90 18.32 -14.07
C CYS A 209 -23.87 17.85 -13.05
N GLY A 210 -22.65 18.39 -13.20
CA GLY A 210 -21.46 17.95 -12.47
C GLY A 210 -20.77 16.77 -13.14
N GLU A 211 -19.57 16.45 -12.65
CA GLU A 211 -18.67 15.48 -13.26
C GLU A 211 -17.67 14.91 -12.25
N THR A 212 -16.95 13.87 -12.65
CA THR A 212 -15.85 13.32 -11.87
C THR A 212 -14.53 13.95 -12.33
N LEU A 213 -13.92 14.71 -11.43
CA LEU A 213 -12.66 15.43 -11.62
C LEU A 213 -11.50 14.56 -11.08
N GLN A 214 -10.58 14.19 -11.96
CA GLN A 214 -9.52 13.21 -11.65
C GLN A 214 -8.10 13.76 -11.79
N ASP A 215 -7.97 15.02 -12.22
CA ASP A 215 -6.70 15.70 -12.37
C ASP A 215 -6.16 16.12 -10.99
N SER A 216 -4.85 16.37 -10.89
CA SER A 216 -4.24 16.80 -9.63
C SER A 216 -4.60 18.23 -9.24
N GLN A 217 -5.14 19.01 -10.16
CA GLN A 217 -5.63 20.35 -9.92
C GLN A 217 -6.76 20.65 -10.90
N GLY A 218 -7.67 21.52 -10.53
CA GLY A 218 -8.73 21.93 -11.44
C GLY A 218 -9.68 22.94 -10.81
N ASN A 219 -10.71 23.27 -11.58
CA ASN A 219 -11.74 24.20 -11.16
C ASN A 219 -13.09 23.73 -11.66
N PHE A 220 -14.15 24.17 -11.00
CA PHE A 220 -15.52 23.90 -11.38
C PHE A 220 -16.44 24.98 -10.82
N SER A 221 -17.61 25.12 -11.43
CA SER A 221 -18.59 26.13 -11.03
C SER A 221 -20.01 25.58 -11.11
N SER A 222 -20.94 26.27 -10.45
CA SER A 222 -22.37 26.06 -10.71
C SER A 222 -22.67 26.28 -12.19
N PRO A 223 -23.66 25.58 -12.77
CA PRO A 223 -24.07 25.82 -14.15
C PRO A 223 -24.37 27.30 -14.41
N GLU A 224 -24.09 27.75 -15.63
CA GLU A 224 -24.39 29.11 -16.10
C GLU A 224 -23.60 30.22 -15.38
N PHE A 225 -22.68 29.90 -14.47
CA PHE A 225 -21.79 30.87 -13.84
C PHE A 225 -20.99 31.67 -14.90
N PRO A 226 -20.88 33.02 -14.77
CA PRO A 226 -21.34 33.88 -13.68
C PRO A 226 -22.74 34.48 -13.86
N ASN A 227 -23.52 34.03 -14.85
CA ASN A 227 -24.82 34.61 -15.22
C ASN A 227 -25.96 34.22 -14.26
N GLY A 228 -25.69 33.32 -13.32
CA GLY A 228 -26.66 32.83 -12.34
C GLY A 228 -27.17 31.43 -12.70
N TYR A 229 -27.35 30.60 -11.68
CA TYR A 229 -27.79 29.21 -11.84
C TYR A 229 -29.31 29.12 -11.97
N SER A 230 -29.83 28.08 -12.62
CA SER A 230 -31.27 27.83 -12.68
C SER A 230 -31.86 27.22 -11.38
N ALA A 231 -33.16 27.42 -11.16
CA ALA A 231 -33.90 26.78 -10.07
C ALA A 231 -33.99 25.25 -10.26
N HIS A 232 -34.16 24.52 -9.14
CA HIS A 232 -34.34 23.05 -9.12
C HIS A 232 -33.19 22.23 -9.73
N MET A 233 -31.98 22.77 -9.72
CA MET A 233 -30.78 22.07 -10.15
C MET A 233 -30.32 21.06 -9.11
N HIS A 234 -29.77 19.96 -9.62
CA HIS A 234 -29.07 18.96 -8.84
C HIS A 234 -27.79 18.57 -9.56
N CYS A 235 -26.66 19.08 -9.08
CA CYS A 235 -25.34 18.80 -9.62
C CYS A 235 -24.48 18.10 -8.58
N VAL A 236 -23.65 17.16 -9.03
CA VAL A 236 -22.70 16.46 -8.17
C VAL A 236 -21.34 16.42 -8.84
N TRP A 237 -20.33 16.93 -8.14
CA TRP A 237 -18.93 16.76 -8.51
C TRP A 237 -18.26 15.76 -7.59
N ARG A 238 -17.36 14.98 -8.17
CA ARG A 238 -16.58 13.97 -7.48
C ARG A 238 -15.11 14.19 -7.77
N ILE A 239 -14.36 14.59 -6.77
CA ILE A 239 -12.92 14.86 -6.93
C ILE A 239 -12.17 13.63 -6.44
N SER A 240 -11.37 13.02 -7.30
CA SER A 240 -10.55 11.85 -6.96
C SER A 240 -9.13 12.03 -7.48
N VAL A 241 -8.21 12.35 -6.58
CA VAL A 241 -6.78 12.53 -6.87
C VAL A 241 -6.01 11.21 -6.69
N THR A 242 -4.69 11.23 -6.71
CA THR A 242 -3.87 10.02 -6.54
C THR A 242 -4.01 9.49 -5.11
N PRO A 243 -4.12 8.16 -4.89
CA PRO A 243 -4.10 7.58 -3.55
C PRO A 243 -2.89 8.06 -2.73
N GLY A 244 -3.11 8.34 -1.45
CA GLY A 244 -2.07 8.91 -0.56
C GLY A 244 -1.93 10.43 -0.64
N GLU A 245 -2.58 11.10 -1.60
CA GLU A 245 -2.76 12.55 -1.60
C GLU A 245 -4.06 12.95 -0.86
N LYS A 246 -4.13 14.21 -0.45
CA LYS A 246 -5.32 14.91 0.06
C LYS A 246 -5.71 15.99 -0.93
N ILE A 247 -6.92 16.50 -0.81
CA ILE A 247 -7.47 17.56 -1.65
C ILE A 247 -7.68 18.78 -0.76
N ILE A 248 -7.18 19.93 -1.19
CA ILE A 248 -7.61 21.22 -0.66
C ILE A 248 -8.54 21.88 -1.67
N LEU A 249 -9.73 22.26 -1.20
CA LEU A 249 -10.81 22.86 -2.00
C LEU A 249 -11.08 24.28 -1.50
N ASN A 250 -11.00 25.24 -2.42
CA ASN A 250 -11.20 26.66 -2.16
C ASN A 250 -12.34 27.20 -3.01
N PHE A 251 -13.31 27.86 -2.36
CA PHE A 251 -14.31 28.66 -3.06
C PHE A 251 -13.76 30.07 -3.29
N THR A 252 -13.67 30.49 -4.55
CA THR A 252 -13.22 31.84 -4.92
C THR A 252 -14.41 32.80 -5.07
N THR A 253 -15.59 32.26 -5.37
CA THR A 253 -16.86 33.01 -5.44
C THR A 253 -17.96 32.12 -4.88
N LEU A 254 -18.85 32.72 -4.08
CA LEU A 254 -20.08 32.09 -3.60
C LEU A 254 -21.16 33.17 -3.56
N ASP A 255 -22.27 32.94 -4.25
CA ASP A 255 -23.46 33.79 -4.24
C ASP A 255 -24.68 32.90 -4.51
N LEU A 256 -25.16 32.29 -3.43
CA LEU A 256 -26.35 31.42 -3.42
C LEU A 256 -27.46 32.06 -2.58
N TYR A 257 -28.71 31.67 -2.83
CA TYR A 257 -29.84 32.14 -2.01
C TYR A 257 -29.61 31.88 -0.51
N ARG A 258 -29.55 32.97 0.26
CA ARG A 258 -29.30 32.89 1.70
C ARG A 258 -30.54 32.38 2.43
N SER A 259 -30.39 31.29 3.16
CA SER A 259 -31.44 30.74 4.01
C SER A 259 -30.90 30.21 5.33
N ARG A 260 -31.77 30.11 6.34
CA ARG A 260 -31.40 29.54 7.63
C ARG A 260 -30.97 28.09 7.44
N LEU A 261 -29.78 27.73 7.94
CA LEU A 261 -29.17 26.40 7.77
C LEU A 261 -29.01 25.94 6.30
N CYS A 262 -29.06 26.87 5.35
CA CYS A 262 -28.95 26.58 3.92
C CYS A 262 -29.94 25.50 3.44
N TRP A 263 -31.21 25.66 3.81
CA TRP A 263 -32.28 24.71 3.49
C TRP A 263 -32.72 24.71 2.03
N TYR A 264 -32.60 25.83 1.33
CA TYR A 264 -33.06 25.95 -0.05
C TYR A 264 -31.94 25.67 -1.05
N ASP A 265 -31.07 26.66 -1.24
CA ASP A 265 -29.95 26.57 -2.17
C ASP A 265 -28.67 26.40 -1.38
N TYR A 266 -27.87 25.41 -1.74
CA TYR A 266 -26.63 25.14 -1.03
C TYR A 266 -25.61 24.41 -1.90
N VAL A 267 -24.35 24.63 -1.55
CA VAL A 267 -23.25 23.73 -1.90
C VAL A 267 -22.81 22.98 -0.64
N GLU A 268 -22.75 21.66 -0.73
CA GLU A 268 -22.38 20.76 0.35
C GLU A 268 -21.11 20.01 -0.03
N VAL A 269 -20.15 19.95 0.89
CA VAL A 269 -18.88 19.25 0.71
C VAL A 269 -18.77 18.13 1.74
N ARG A 270 -18.46 16.92 1.26
CA ARG A 270 -18.28 15.72 2.08
C ARG A 270 -16.92 15.08 1.86
N ASP A 271 -16.36 14.55 2.94
CA ASP A 271 -15.04 13.93 3.01
C ASP A 271 -15.14 12.43 2.68
N GLY A 272 -14.97 12.12 1.40
CA GLY A 272 -15.24 10.81 0.81
C GLY A 272 -15.82 10.96 -0.60
N PHE A 273 -16.35 9.89 -1.17
CA PHE A 273 -16.71 9.86 -2.60
C PHE A 273 -18.19 9.59 -2.90
N TRP A 274 -19.05 9.76 -1.89
CA TRP A 274 -20.50 9.49 -1.99
C TRP A 274 -21.31 10.25 -0.93
N ARG A 275 -22.64 10.25 -1.08
CA ARG A 275 -23.56 11.07 -0.28
C ARG A 275 -23.60 10.79 1.23
N LYS A 276 -23.18 9.60 1.68
CA LYS A 276 -23.15 9.24 3.11
C LYS A 276 -21.80 9.53 3.78
N ALA A 277 -20.83 10.04 3.03
CA ALA A 277 -19.55 10.45 3.57
C ALA A 277 -19.68 11.57 4.62
N THR A 278 -18.66 11.73 5.45
CA THR A 278 -18.62 12.71 6.54
C THR A 278 -18.84 14.13 6.02
N LEU A 279 -19.81 14.85 6.56
CA LEU A 279 -20.10 16.23 6.17
C LEU A 279 -18.97 17.17 6.62
N ARG A 280 -18.33 17.88 5.69
CA ARG A 280 -17.38 18.95 6.01
C ARG A 280 -18.06 20.30 6.19
N GLY A 281 -19.08 20.57 5.38
CA GLY A 281 -19.88 21.77 5.53
C GLY A 281 -20.94 21.90 4.44
N ARG A 282 -21.94 22.74 4.75
CA ARG A 282 -23.00 23.15 3.84
C ARG A 282 -23.05 24.67 3.83
N PHE A 283 -22.97 25.26 2.64
CA PHE A 283 -22.72 26.68 2.44
C PHE A 283 -23.77 27.31 1.51
N CYS A 284 -24.18 28.54 1.83
CA CYS A 284 -25.12 29.36 1.07
C CYS A 284 -24.92 30.85 1.42
N GLY A 285 -25.62 31.75 0.72
CA GLY A 285 -25.36 33.18 0.82
C GLY A 285 -24.10 33.57 0.06
N ASN A 286 -23.41 34.60 0.56
CA ASN A 286 -22.25 35.21 -0.08
C ASN A 286 -20.95 35.15 0.74
N LYS A 287 -20.98 34.49 1.91
CA LYS A 287 -19.79 34.34 2.75
C LYS A 287 -18.98 33.14 2.28
N LEU A 288 -17.74 33.39 1.85
CA LEU A 288 -16.81 32.33 1.49
C LEU A 288 -16.45 31.47 2.73
N PRO A 289 -16.45 30.14 2.61
CA PRO A 289 -15.92 29.25 3.65
C PRO A 289 -14.38 29.26 3.66
N GLU A 290 -13.80 28.83 4.77
CA GLU A 290 -12.38 28.53 4.86
C GLU A 290 -11.99 27.36 3.94
N PRO A 291 -10.72 27.28 3.50
CA PRO A 291 -10.18 26.15 2.73
C PRO A 291 -10.53 24.79 3.35
N ILE A 292 -11.11 23.91 2.55
CA ILE A 292 -11.52 22.58 3.01
C ILE A 292 -10.46 21.57 2.62
N ILE A 293 -9.83 20.93 3.61
CA ILE A 293 -8.84 19.87 3.40
C ILE A 293 -9.49 18.52 3.67
N SER A 294 -9.42 17.60 2.72
CA SER A 294 -9.91 16.22 2.88
C SER A 294 -9.00 15.40 3.80
N THR A 295 -9.54 14.29 4.33
CA THR A 295 -8.71 13.32 5.07
C THR A 295 -7.92 12.40 4.14
N ASP A 296 -8.42 12.17 2.93
CA ASP A 296 -7.89 11.25 1.92
C ASP A 296 -8.08 11.82 0.49
N SER A 297 -7.80 11.04 -0.53
CA SER A 297 -7.75 11.35 -1.96
C SER A 297 -9.11 11.60 -2.63
N ARG A 298 -10.21 11.69 -1.88
CA ARG A 298 -11.58 11.76 -2.42
C ARG A 298 -12.45 12.80 -1.72
N LEU A 299 -13.12 13.66 -2.51
CA LEU A 299 -14.16 14.60 -2.06
C LEU A 299 -15.43 14.48 -2.91
N TRP A 300 -16.57 14.67 -2.26
CA TRP A 300 -17.88 14.70 -2.90
C TRP A 300 -18.51 16.06 -2.66
N VAL A 301 -18.92 16.73 -3.74
CA VAL A 301 -19.51 18.07 -3.70
C VAL A 301 -20.87 18.03 -4.37
N GLU A 302 -21.91 18.44 -3.66
CA GLU A 302 -23.26 18.53 -4.19
C GLU A 302 -23.75 19.97 -4.18
N PHE A 303 -24.32 20.38 -5.30
CA PHE A 303 -25.07 21.62 -5.40
C PHE A 303 -26.54 21.31 -5.62
N ARG A 304 -27.39 21.91 -4.79
CA ARG A 304 -28.84 21.88 -4.97
C ARG A 304 -29.38 23.30 -4.99
N SER A 305 -30.24 23.59 -5.94
CA SER A 305 -31.13 24.75 -5.89
C SER A 305 -32.58 24.29 -5.80
N SER A 306 -33.38 25.03 -5.05
CA SER A 306 -34.82 24.77 -4.90
C SER A 306 -35.64 26.04 -4.75
N SER A 307 -34.98 27.19 -4.57
CA SER A 307 -35.63 28.48 -4.55
C SER A 307 -35.89 29.00 -5.98
N ASN A 308 -36.88 29.88 -6.11
CA ASN A 308 -37.14 30.62 -7.36
C ASN A 308 -36.23 31.87 -7.48
N TRP A 309 -35.46 32.20 -6.44
CA TRP A 309 -34.60 33.36 -6.37
C TRP A 309 -33.14 32.93 -6.46
N VAL A 310 -32.52 33.15 -7.61
CA VAL A 310 -31.19 32.63 -7.90
C VAL A 310 -30.11 33.71 -7.70
N GLY A 311 -28.95 33.30 -7.19
CA GLY A 311 -27.74 34.13 -7.16
C GLY A 311 -26.84 33.85 -8.36
N LYS A 312 -25.65 34.48 -8.42
CA LYS A 312 -24.67 34.24 -9.49
C LYS A 312 -24.10 32.83 -9.50
N GLY A 313 -24.18 32.11 -8.37
CA GLY A 313 -23.65 30.76 -8.23
C GLY A 313 -22.31 30.71 -7.49
N PHE A 314 -21.48 29.73 -7.80
CA PHE A 314 -20.18 29.57 -7.15
C PHE A 314 -19.09 29.18 -8.14
N PHE A 315 -17.85 29.49 -7.78
CA PHE A 315 -16.64 29.03 -8.48
C PHE A 315 -15.64 28.50 -7.46
N ALA A 316 -15.20 27.26 -7.66
CA ALA A 316 -14.29 26.57 -6.77
C ALA A 316 -13.07 26.05 -7.53
N VAL A 317 -11.93 26.05 -6.85
CA VAL A 317 -10.66 25.50 -7.32
C VAL A 317 -10.19 24.44 -6.33
N TYR A 318 -9.57 23.38 -6.83
CA TYR A 318 -9.00 22.34 -5.99
C TYR A 318 -7.59 21.98 -6.46
N GLU A 319 -6.77 21.52 -5.52
CA GLU A 319 -5.44 20.98 -5.79
C GLU A 319 -5.16 19.77 -4.88
N ALA A 320 -4.38 18.84 -5.40
CA ALA A 320 -3.89 17.66 -4.71
C ALA A 320 -2.62 18.04 -3.94
N ILE A 321 -2.63 17.76 -2.64
CA ILE A 321 -1.50 17.97 -1.73
C ILE A 321 -1.10 16.65 -1.08
N CYS A 322 0.14 16.52 -0.65
CA CYS A 322 0.60 15.34 0.09
C CYS A 322 1.38 15.76 1.34
N GLY A 323 1.37 14.89 2.35
CA GLY A 323 1.97 15.18 3.64
C GLY A 323 1.03 15.86 4.65
N GLY A 324 1.60 16.80 5.40
CA GLY A 324 0.97 17.53 6.50
C GLY A 324 1.49 17.12 7.89
N ASP A 325 0.85 17.67 8.91
CA ASP A 325 1.16 17.39 10.31
C ASP A 325 0.65 16.01 10.74
N VAL A 326 1.52 15.21 11.37
CA VAL A 326 1.24 13.87 11.87
C VAL A 326 1.51 13.85 13.37
N LYS A 327 0.46 14.06 14.17
CA LYS A 327 0.52 14.07 15.65
C LYS A 327 0.02 12.74 16.22
N LYS A 328 0.88 11.72 16.19
CA LYS A 328 0.58 10.36 16.68
C LYS A 328 1.85 9.73 17.25
N ASP A 329 1.70 8.77 18.17
CA ASP A 329 2.81 8.02 18.75
C ASP A 329 3.31 6.88 17.86
N ASN A 330 2.54 6.49 16.85
CA ASN A 330 2.95 5.54 15.83
C ASN A 330 2.09 5.71 14.58
N GLY A 331 2.58 5.16 13.48
CA GLY A 331 1.85 5.07 12.23
C GLY A 331 2.73 4.65 11.06
N HIS A 332 2.14 4.66 9.87
CA HIS A 332 2.83 4.40 8.62
C HIS A 332 2.70 5.62 7.71
N ILE A 333 3.74 5.88 6.93
CA ILE A 333 3.77 6.90 5.89
C ILE A 333 4.27 6.25 4.61
N GLN A 334 3.59 6.53 3.51
CA GLN A 334 3.91 5.99 2.20
C GLN A 334 4.06 7.13 1.20
N SER A 335 4.88 6.92 0.18
CA SER A 335 4.88 7.79 -1.00
C SER A 335 3.49 7.77 -1.65
N PRO A 336 3.06 8.87 -2.28
CA PRO A 336 1.82 8.89 -3.04
C PRO A 336 1.79 7.77 -4.08
N ASN A 337 0.61 7.16 -4.27
CA ASN A 337 0.35 6.04 -5.17
C ASN A 337 0.92 4.67 -4.78
N TYR A 338 1.69 4.55 -3.70
CA TYR A 338 2.27 3.27 -3.25
C TYR A 338 1.20 2.17 -3.12
N PRO A 339 1.45 0.91 -3.57
CA PRO A 339 2.72 0.36 -4.07
C PRO A 339 3.00 0.60 -5.56
N ASP A 340 2.10 1.30 -6.27
CA ASP A 340 2.33 1.67 -7.66
C ASP A 340 3.29 2.87 -7.76
N ASP A 341 3.82 3.11 -8.96
CA ASP A 341 4.80 4.18 -9.16
C ASP A 341 4.26 5.55 -8.73
N TYR A 342 5.07 6.32 -7.99
CA TYR A 342 4.71 7.69 -7.61
C TYR A 342 4.58 8.59 -8.85
N ARG A 343 3.87 9.70 -8.70
CA ARG A 343 3.71 10.69 -9.80
C ARG A 343 4.94 11.61 -9.88
N PRO A 344 5.28 12.12 -11.07
CA PRO A 344 6.35 13.11 -11.22
C PRO A 344 5.96 14.47 -10.61
N SER A 345 6.96 15.30 -10.35
CA SER A 345 6.83 16.70 -9.91
C SER A 345 6.08 16.86 -8.60
N LYS A 346 6.29 15.94 -7.64
CA LYS A 346 5.67 15.98 -6.32
C LYS A 346 6.62 16.51 -5.27
N VAL A 347 6.07 17.25 -4.32
CA VAL A 347 6.76 17.70 -3.11
C VAL A 347 5.86 17.42 -1.93
N CYS A 348 6.19 16.39 -1.15
CA CYS A 348 5.42 15.97 0.02
C CYS A 348 6.22 16.24 1.28
N VAL A 349 5.62 16.92 2.27
CA VAL A 349 6.29 17.25 3.53
C VAL A 349 5.47 16.73 4.70
N TRP A 350 6.04 15.85 5.50
CA TRP A 350 5.45 15.33 6.73
C TRP A 350 6.15 15.92 7.94
N LYS A 351 5.37 16.44 8.89
CA LYS A 351 5.85 16.92 10.19
C LYS A 351 5.37 15.95 11.26
N ILE A 352 6.23 15.04 11.66
CA ILE A 352 5.91 13.99 12.61
C ILE A 352 6.15 14.53 14.02
N THR A 353 5.17 14.37 14.91
CA THR A 353 5.28 14.74 16.32
C THR A 353 4.71 13.61 17.17
N VAL A 354 5.56 13.03 18.01
CA VAL A 354 5.17 12.05 19.04
C VAL A 354 5.01 12.74 20.40
N SER A 355 4.53 12.01 21.40
CA SER A 355 4.41 12.50 22.78
C SER A 355 5.70 13.14 23.31
N GLU A 356 5.55 14.17 24.13
CA GLU A 356 6.70 14.84 24.77
C GLU A 356 7.51 13.88 25.64
N GLY A 357 8.83 14.09 25.69
CA GLY A 357 9.76 13.21 26.42
C GLY A 357 10.19 11.95 25.67
N TYR A 358 9.68 11.73 24.45
CA TYR A 358 10.08 10.64 23.56
C TYR A 358 10.81 11.16 22.31
N HIS A 359 11.47 10.26 21.61
CA HIS A 359 12.06 10.47 20.29
C HIS A 359 11.18 9.84 19.21
N VAL A 360 11.43 10.17 17.95
CA VAL A 360 10.82 9.55 16.78
C VAL A 360 11.77 8.48 16.25
N GLY A 361 11.34 7.22 16.27
CA GLY A 361 11.99 6.12 15.57
C GLY A 361 11.34 5.91 14.19
N LEU A 362 12.15 5.65 13.17
CA LEU A 362 11.71 5.31 11.81
C LEU A 362 12.32 3.98 11.37
N THR A 363 11.48 3.13 10.77
CA THR A 363 11.92 1.90 10.10
C THR A 363 11.33 1.84 8.69
N PHE A 364 12.19 1.54 7.71
CA PHE A 364 11.78 1.39 6.32
C PHE A 364 11.28 -0.04 6.08
N GLN A 365 10.11 -0.18 5.46
CA GLN A 365 9.56 -1.46 4.99
C GLN A 365 9.91 -1.72 3.52
N SER A 366 9.90 -0.67 2.70
CA SER A 366 10.27 -0.69 1.29
C SER A 366 10.87 0.65 0.90
N PHE A 367 11.78 0.64 -0.09
CA PHE A 367 12.45 1.84 -0.57
C PHE A 367 12.94 1.67 -2.01
N GLU A 368 12.26 2.32 -2.95
CA GLU A 368 12.57 2.34 -4.37
C GLU A 368 12.30 3.75 -4.91
N ILE A 369 13.33 4.58 -4.92
CA ILE A 369 13.33 5.93 -5.50
C ILE A 369 14.33 5.94 -6.67
N GLU A 370 14.19 6.86 -7.62
CA GLU A 370 15.15 6.99 -8.72
C GLU A 370 16.59 7.04 -8.19
N ARG A 371 17.48 6.25 -8.80
CA ARG A 371 18.88 6.14 -8.35
C ARG A 371 19.70 7.26 -8.97
N HIS A 372 20.41 8.02 -8.14
CA HIS A 372 21.38 9.02 -8.57
C HIS A 372 22.50 9.17 -7.53
N ASP A 373 23.74 9.36 -7.95
CA ASP A 373 24.91 9.37 -7.04
C ASP A 373 24.83 10.43 -5.93
N SER A 374 24.21 11.58 -6.23
CA SER A 374 23.96 12.66 -5.26
C SER A 374 22.48 12.86 -4.90
N CYS A 375 21.61 11.94 -5.31
CA CYS A 375 20.15 12.04 -5.13
C CYS A 375 19.56 13.39 -5.62
N ALA A 376 20.07 13.90 -6.74
CA ALA A 376 19.74 15.24 -7.25
C ALA A 376 18.35 15.31 -7.90
N TYR A 377 17.90 14.20 -8.49
CA TYR A 377 16.55 14.04 -9.07
C TYR A 377 15.56 13.75 -7.94
N ASP A 378 15.14 12.49 -7.79
CA ASP A 378 14.18 12.10 -6.77
C ASP A 378 14.86 11.72 -5.46
N TYR A 379 14.25 12.10 -4.34
CA TYR A 379 14.84 11.84 -3.03
C TYR A 379 13.85 11.92 -1.87
N LEU A 380 14.19 11.21 -0.80
CA LEU A 380 13.62 11.37 0.52
C LEU A 380 14.65 12.05 1.44
N GLU A 381 14.31 13.22 1.96
CA GLU A 381 15.12 13.99 2.89
C GLU A 381 14.51 13.91 4.29
N ILE A 382 15.34 13.62 5.29
CA ILE A 382 14.92 13.46 6.69
C ILE A 382 15.77 14.40 7.55
N ARG A 383 15.11 15.17 8.43
CA ARG A 383 15.72 16.15 9.32
C ARG A 383 15.27 15.97 10.76
N ASP A 384 16.20 16.19 11.67
CA ASP A 384 16.00 16.07 13.11
C ASP A 384 15.44 17.37 13.69
N GLY A 385 14.12 17.49 13.69
CA GLY A 385 13.40 18.66 14.17
C GLY A 385 12.05 18.84 13.47
N SER A 386 11.53 20.07 13.44
CA SER A 386 10.18 20.37 12.93
C SER A 386 10.13 21.13 11.62
N SER A 387 11.29 21.46 11.02
CA SER A 387 11.39 22.32 9.84
C SER A 387 12.47 21.86 8.86
N ASP A 388 12.43 22.44 7.67
CA ASP A 388 13.45 22.34 6.64
C ASP A 388 14.81 22.93 7.05
N SER A 389 14.83 23.82 8.04
CA SER A 389 16.05 24.37 8.64
C SER A 389 16.67 23.47 9.73
N SER A 390 16.02 22.38 10.10
CA SER A 390 16.49 21.46 11.13
C SER A 390 17.70 20.63 10.65
N SER A 391 18.48 20.06 11.58
CA SER A 391 19.69 19.29 11.28
C SER A 391 19.40 18.15 10.30
N LEU A 392 20.18 18.05 9.22
CA LEU A 392 20.00 17.00 8.22
C LEU A 392 20.45 15.65 8.78
N ILE A 393 19.55 14.66 8.81
CA ILE A 393 19.90 13.27 9.12
C ILE A 393 20.45 12.61 7.85
N GLY A 394 19.71 12.75 6.73
CA GLY A 394 20.15 12.20 5.46
C GLY A 394 19.22 12.54 4.31
N ARG A 395 19.76 12.35 3.10
CA ARG A 395 19.04 12.42 1.83
C ARG A 395 19.25 11.08 1.12
N TYR A 396 18.15 10.41 0.80
CA TYR A 396 18.15 9.02 0.36
C TYR A 396 17.48 8.90 -1.01
N CYS A 397 18.03 8.04 -1.87
CA CYS A 397 17.48 7.68 -3.17
C CYS A 397 18.03 6.32 -3.61
N GLY A 398 17.57 5.78 -4.74
CA GLY A 398 17.91 4.42 -5.17
C GLY A 398 17.07 3.34 -4.49
N TYR A 399 17.63 2.14 -4.40
CA TYR A 399 16.89 0.92 -4.04
C TYR A 399 17.42 0.25 -2.76
N ASP A 400 18.52 0.76 -2.22
CA ASP A 400 19.08 0.27 -0.98
C ASP A 400 18.28 0.88 0.17
N LYS A 401 17.66 0.02 0.96
CA LYS A 401 16.83 0.43 2.09
C LYS A 401 17.69 1.20 3.10
N PRO A 402 17.31 2.42 3.51
CA PRO A 402 18.03 3.13 4.55
C PRO A 402 18.03 2.36 5.88
N ASP A 403 19.09 2.60 6.65
CA ASP A 403 19.18 2.16 8.04
C ASP A 403 18.08 2.81 8.88
N ASP A 404 17.77 2.19 10.00
CA ASP A 404 16.74 2.68 10.90
C ASP A 404 17.20 3.99 11.58
N ILE A 405 16.28 4.95 11.71
CA ILE A 405 16.60 6.33 12.13
C ILE A 405 15.98 6.64 13.49
N LYS A 406 16.72 7.35 14.33
CA LYS A 406 16.25 7.91 15.62
C LYS A 406 16.49 9.42 15.64
N SER A 407 15.46 10.21 15.97
CA SER A 407 15.59 11.65 16.20
C SER A 407 16.14 11.97 17.59
N THR A 408 16.57 13.22 17.81
CA THR A 408 16.99 13.72 19.13
C THR A 408 15.86 14.45 19.88
N SER A 409 14.76 14.76 19.21
CA SER A 409 13.57 15.37 19.81
C SER A 409 12.29 14.56 19.54
N ASN A 410 11.16 14.96 20.12
CA ASN A 410 9.85 14.37 19.81
C ASN A 410 9.30 14.78 18.43
N LYS A 411 10.10 15.45 17.61
CA LYS A 411 9.72 15.94 16.28
C LYS A 411 10.72 15.47 15.22
N LEU A 412 10.17 15.13 14.06
CA LEU A 412 10.95 14.77 12.89
C LEU A 412 10.28 15.33 11.64
N TRP A 413 11.09 15.85 10.73
CA TRP A 413 10.64 16.46 9.49
C TRP A 413 11.12 15.60 8.32
N MET A 414 10.20 15.26 7.42
CA MET A 414 10.47 14.39 6.29
C MET A 414 9.92 15.01 5.01
N LYS A 415 10.70 15.02 3.93
CA LYS A 415 10.33 15.57 2.63
C LYS A 415 10.66 14.62 1.50
N PHE A 416 9.66 14.28 0.69
CA PHE A 416 9.84 13.55 -0.57
C PHE A 416 9.72 14.51 -1.74
N VAL A 417 10.62 14.40 -2.71
CA VAL A 417 10.60 15.14 -3.97
C VAL A 417 10.73 14.17 -5.13
N SER A 418 9.89 14.36 -6.16
CA SER A 418 10.04 13.74 -7.48
C SER A 418 10.15 14.79 -8.58
N ASP A 419 10.97 14.52 -9.58
CA ASP A 419 11.22 15.38 -10.74
C ASP A 419 10.23 15.06 -11.89
N GLY A 420 10.49 15.59 -13.09
CA GLY A 420 9.61 15.42 -14.25
C GLY A 420 9.63 14.03 -14.91
N SER A 421 10.49 13.12 -14.47
CA SER A 421 10.80 11.87 -15.14
C SER A 421 11.01 10.70 -14.18
N ILE A 422 11.28 9.51 -14.73
CA ILE A 422 11.64 8.24 -14.05
C ILE A 422 11.01 8.04 -12.67
N ASN A 423 9.81 7.44 -12.64
CA ASN A 423 9.15 7.12 -11.39
C ASN A 423 9.37 5.66 -10.97
N LYS A 424 9.18 5.38 -9.68
CA LYS A 424 9.33 4.06 -9.05
C LYS A 424 8.24 3.86 -8.00
N ALA A 425 8.13 2.65 -7.45
CA ALA A 425 7.13 2.32 -6.43
C ALA A 425 7.17 3.25 -5.20
N GLY A 426 8.35 3.81 -4.87
CA GLY A 426 8.53 4.76 -3.79
C GLY A 426 8.87 4.08 -2.47
N PHE A 427 8.29 4.51 -1.36
CA PHE A 427 8.68 4.05 -0.02
C PHE A 427 7.47 3.80 0.89
N ALA A 428 7.67 2.90 1.84
CA ALA A 428 6.79 2.71 2.99
C ALA A 428 7.63 2.72 4.27
N VAL A 429 7.29 3.63 5.19
CA VAL A 429 8.00 3.88 6.45
C VAL A 429 7.03 3.74 7.60
N ASN A 430 7.45 3.02 8.64
CA ASN A 430 6.80 3.05 9.93
C ASN A 430 7.51 4.06 10.83
N PHE A 431 6.73 4.87 11.54
CA PHE A 431 7.23 5.70 12.62
C PHE A 431 6.61 5.27 13.94
N PHE A 432 7.35 5.45 15.02
CA PHE A 432 6.90 5.13 16.38
C PHE A 432 7.64 6.00 17.40
N LYS A 433 7.04 6.12 18.59
CA LYS A 433 7.71 6.72 19.73
C LYS A 433 8.85 5.82 20.19
N GLU A 434 10.00 6.44 20.34
CA GLU A 434 11.24 5.80 20.72
C GLU A 434 11.70 6.36 22.06
N MET A 435 12.24 5.49 22.92
CA MET A 435 12.82 5.87 24.19
C MET A 435 14.14 5.13 24.37
N ASP A 436 15.02 5.67 25.21
CA ASP A 436 16.11 4.87 25.75
C ASP A 436 15.69 4.30 27.11
N GLU A 437 15.31 3.02 27.14
CA GLU A 437 14.92 2.36 28.39
C GLU A 437 16.11 2.16 29.34
N CYS A 438 17.34 2.09 28.82
CA CYS A 438 18.55 1.93 29.62
C CYS A 438 18.91 3.19 30.40
N SER A 439 18.57 4.36 29.86
CA SER A 439 18.73 5.65 30.55
C SER A 439 17.74 5.87 31.70
N ARG A 440 16.81 4.94 31.96
CA ARG A 440 15.92 5.00 33.14
C ARG A 440 16.69 4.73 34.43
N PRO A 441 16.23 5.24 35.59
CA PRO A 441 16.90 5.03 36.88
C PRO A 441 17.11 3.56 37.26
N ASN A 442 16.30 2.65 36.74
CA ASN A 442 16.39 1.21 37.00
C ASN A 442 17.14 0.44 35.91
N ASN A 443 17.89 1.09 35.02
CA ASN A 443 18.69 0.45 33.96
C ASN A 443 17.85 -0.49 33.06
N GLY A 444 16.63 -0.06 32.68
CA GLY A 444 15.66 -0.89 31.95
C GLY A 444 15.16 -2.12 32.73
N GLY A 445 15.50 -2.25 34.01
CA GLY A 445 15.28 -3.47 34.81
C GLY A 445 16.28 -4.59 34.52
N CYS A 446 17.42 -4.28 33.88
CA CYS A 446 18.54 -5.20 33.68
C CYS A 446 19.41 -5.26 34.94
N GLU A 447 19.79 -6.47 35.36
CA GLU A 447 20.62 -6.65 36.57
C GLU A 447 22.02 -6.06 36.41
N GLN A 448 22.64 -6.23 35.23
CA GLN A 448 23.99 -5.75 34.95
C GLN A 448 23.98 -4.73 33.81
N ARG A 449 23.99 -5.17 32.55
CA ARG A 449 24.10 -4.27 31.39
C ARG A 449 22.77 -4.17 30.66
N CYS A 450 22.37 -2.96 30.32
CA CYS A 450 21.28 -2.68 29.41
C CYS A 450 21.82 -2.23 28.05
N VAL A 451 21.26 -2.75 26.97
CA VAL A 451 21.60 -2.40 25.59
C VAL A 451 20.35 -1.88 24.90
N ASN A 452 20.32 -0.57 24.64
CA ASN A 452 19.21 0.05 23.94
C ASN A 452 19.23 -0.34 22.46
N THR A 453 18.06 -0.59 21.88
CA THR A 453 17.86 -0.89 20.44
C THR A 453 16.76 0.04 19.90
N LEU A 454 16.59 0.14 18.58
CA LEU A 454 15.47 0.96 18.07
C LEU A 454 14.14 0.23 18.30
N GLY A 455 13.23 0.88 19.00
CA GLY A 455 11.91 0.39 19.36
C GLY A 455 11.88 -0.54 20.59
N SER A 456 13.04 -0.82 21.20
CA SER A 456 13.13 -1.76 22.33
C SER A 456 14.50 -1.71 23.03
N TYR A 457 14.76 -2.63 23.95
CA TYR A 457 16.05 -2.82 24.58
C TYR A 457 16.24 -4.29 24.98
N LYS A 458 17.49 -4.68 25.28
CA LYS A 458 17.82 -6.01 25.80
C LYS A 458 18.81 -5.93 26.94
N CYS A 459 18.70 -6.86 27.89
CA CYS A 459 19.71 -7.01 28.94
C CYS A 459 20.86 -7.91 28.46
N ALA A 460 22.05 -7.61 28.96
CA ALA A 460 23.27 -8.37 28.76
C ALA A 460 24.01 -8.50 30.10
N CYS A 461 24.85 -9.52 30.20
CA CYS A 461 25.61 -9.80 31.40
C CYS A 461 27.11 -9.51 31.20
N ASP A 462 27.78 -9.24 32.30
CA ASP A 462 29.22 -9.09 32.37
C ASP A 462 29.94 -10.44 32.17
N PRO A 463 31.21 -10.44 31.75
CA PRO A 463 31.97 -11.67 31.58
C PRO A 463 31.97 -12.53 32.85
N GLY A 464 31.65 -13.82 32.69
CA GLY A 464 31.48 -14.75 33.81
C GLY A 464 30.03 -14.92 34.27
N TYR A 465 29.06 -14.27 33.63
CA TYR A 465 27.63 -14.42 33.89
C TYR A 465 26.84 -14.75 32.61
N GLU A 466 25.75 -15.49 32.75
CA GLU A 466 24.80 -15.84 31.68
C GLU A 466 23.43 -15.20 31.96
N LEU A 467 22.74 -14.79 30.90
CA LEU A 467 21.41 -14.18 31.03
C LEU A 467 20.39 -15.26 31.43
N ALA A 468 19.69 -15.03 32.53
CA ALA A 468 18.68 -15.94 33.06
C ALA A 468 17.46 -16.06 32.11
N SER A 469 16.59 -17.03 32.40
CA SER A 469 15.39 -17.32 31.60
C SER A 469 14.40 -16.14 31.50
N ASP A 470 14.42 -15.22 32.47
CA ASP A 470 13.61 -13.99 32.45
C ASP A 470 14.18 -12.88 31.54
N LYS A 471 15.35 -13.12 30.93
CA LYS A 471 16.07 -12.19 30.06
C LYS A 471 16.46 -10.86 30.74
N ARG A 472 16.53 -10.83 32.07
CA ARG A 472 16.86 -9.62 32.86
C ARG A 472 17.96 -9.86 33.89
N ARG A 473 17.90 -10.99 34.58
CA ARG A 473 18.88 -11.37 35.61
C ARG A 473 20.10 -12.04 35.00
N CYS A 474 21.22 -11.98 35.71
CA CYS A 474 22.50 -12.51 35.32
C CYS A 474 22.93 -13.57 36.34
N GLU A 475 22.95 -14.83 35.94
CA GLU A 475 23.34 -15.95 36.78
C GLU A 475 24.84 -16.21 36.62
N ALA A 476 25.51 -16.55 37.72
CA ALA A 476 26.92 -16.88 37.70
C ALA A 476 27.16 -18.05 36.73
N ALA A 477 28.04 -17.82 35.77
CA ALA A 477 28.41 -18.77 34.73
C ALA A 477 29.92 -19.04 34.77
N CYS A 478 30.44 -19.52 33.66
CA CYS A 478 31.86 -19.73 33.42
C CYS A 478 32.45 -18.52 32.70
N GLY A 479 33.71 -18.18 32.98
CA GLY A 479 34.32 -16.98 32.41
C GLY A 479 34.91 -16.06 33.46
N GLY A 480 35.06 -14.78 33.09
CA GLY A 480 35.42 -13.71 34.01
C GLY A 480 36.39 -12.70 33.40
N PHE A 481 36.55 -11.58 34.10
CA PHE A 481 37.56 -10.57 33.80
C PHE A 481 38.85 -10.86 34.60
N LEU A 482 39.97 -11.09 33.90
CA LEU A 482 41.22 -11.51 34.50
C LEU A 482 42.34 -10.51 34.17
N THR A 483 42.97 -9.96 35.20
CA THR A 483 44.05 -8.95 35.09
C THR A 483 45.42 -9.47 35.51
N LYS A 484 45.52 -10.76 35.86
CA LYS A 484 46.80 -11.38 36.24
C LYS A 484 47.71 -11.46 35.01
N LEU A 485 49.02 -11.34 35.20
CA LEU A 485 50.00 -11.47 34.11
C LEU A 485 50.14 -12.91 33.62
N ASN A 486 49.78 -13.89 34.45
CA ASN A 486 49.71 -15.30 34.08
C ASN A 486 48.55 -15.99 34.83
N GLY A 487 48.13 -17.14 34.32
CA GLY A 487 47.07 -17.93 34.93
C GLY A 487 46.60 -19.06 34.03
N SER A 488 45.52 -19.71 34.44
CA SER A 488 44.86 -20.75 33.66
C SER A 488 43.36 -20.52 33.59
N ILE A 489 42.77 -20.98 32.48
CA ILE A 489 41.33 -21.02 32.24
C ILE A 489 40.95 -22.44 31.81
N THR A 490 39.75 -22.86 32.18
CA THR A 490 39.23 -24.19 31.87
C THR A 490 37.79 -24.10 31.42
N SER A 491 37.36 -25.03 30.57
CA SER A 491 35.94 -25.24 30.31
C SER A 491 35.18 -25.55 31.62
N PRO A 492 33.89 -25.18 31.71
CA PRO A 492 33.06 -25.51 32.86
C PRO A 492 33.04 -27.02 33.08
N GLY A 493 33.17 -27.47 34.33
CA GLY A 493 33.16 -28.90 34.68
C GLY A 493 34.48 -29.65 34.48
N TRP A 494 35.52 -29.02 33.92
CA TRP A 494 36.84 -29.62 33.73
C TRP A 494 37.37 -30.29 35.02
N PRO A 495 37.90 -31.53 34.98
CA PRO A 495 38.24 -32.34 33.80
C PRO A 495 37.13 -33.27 33.30
N LYS A 496 35.89 -33.12 33.78
CA LYS A 496 34.73 -33.83 33.25
C LYS A 496 34.21 -33.13 31.98
N GLU A 497 33.25 -33.78 31.32
CA GLU A 497 32.59 -33.19 30.16
C GLU A 497 31.92 -31.86 30.51
N TYR A 498 32.01 -30.89 29.61
CA TYR A 498 31.36 -29.59 29.81
C TYR A 498 29.84 -29.71 29.73
N PRO A 499 29.06 -28.89 30.45
CA PRO A 499 27.61 -28.89 30.29
C PRO A 499 27.17 -28.35 28.92
N PRO A 500 26.01 -28.80 28.39
CA PRO A 500 25.41 -28.22 27.19
C PRO A 500 24.86 -26.81 27.45
N ASN A 501 24.64 -26.04 26.39
CA ASN A 501 24.09 -24.68 26.37
C ASN A 501 24.90 -23.67 27.21
N LYS A 502 26.23 -23.79 27.22
CA LYS A 502 27.11 -22.86 27.93
C LYS A 502 27.68 -21.82 27.00
N ASN A 503 27.81 -20.60 27.52
CA ASN A 503 28.41 -19.46 26.84
C ASN A 503 29.38 -18.76 27.81
N CYS A 504 30.61 -19.27 27.86
CA CYS A 504 31.64 -18.75 28.74
C CYS A 504 32.46 -17.67 28.06
N ILE A 505 32.65 -16.52 28.72
CA ILE A 505 33.48 -15.43 28.18
C ILE A 505 34.55 -15.07 29.19
N TRP A 506 35.82 -15.21 28.78
CA TRP A 506 36.97 -14.68 29.51
C TRP A 506 37.50 -13.44 28.80
N GLN A 507 37.77 -12.40 29.58
CA GLN A 507 38.41 -11.18 29.13
C GLN A 507 39.70 -11.00 29.90
N LEU A 508 40.84 -11.10 29.20
CA LEU A 508 42.17 -10.96 29.76
C LEU A 508 42.69 -9.54 29.46
N VAL A 509 43.22 -8.86 30.48
CA VAL A 509 43.84 -7.54 30.32
C VAL A 509 45.16 -7.49 31.07
N ALA A 510 46.26 -7.25 30.36
CA ALA A 510 47.58 -6.99 30.90
C ALA A 510 47.91 -5.48 30.83
N PRO A 511 48.98 -4.98 31.47
CA PRO A 511 49.47 -3.63 31.24
C PRO A 511 49.85 -3.38 29.77
N THR A 512 49.80 -2.14 29.31
CA THR A 512 49.90 -1.77 27.88
C THR A 512 51.21 -2.17 27.21
N GLN A 513 52.29 -2.37 27.97
CA GLN A 513 53.58 -2.84 27.43
C GLN A 513 53.68 -4.36 27.26
N TYR A 514 52.59 -5.12 27.43
CA TYR A 514 52.58 -6.57 27.30
C TYR A 514 51.65 -7.06 26.20
N ARG A 515 51.93 -8.24 25.68
CA ARG A 515 51.04 -9.05 24.84
C ARG A 515 50.71 -10.36 25.56
N ILE A 516 49.49 -10.84 25.39
CA ILE A 516 48.98 -12.04 26.06
C ILE A 516 49.09 -13.20 25.09
N SER A 517 49.76 -14.27 25.49
CA SER A 517 49.80 -15.54 24.77
C SER A 517 48.91 -16.56 25.50
N LEU A 518 48.09 -17.28 24.74
CA LEU A 518 47.23 -18.36 25.21
C LEU A 518 47.74 -19.68 24.63
N GLN A 519 47.99 -20.65 25.50
CA GLN A 519 48.43 -21.99 25.13
C GLN A 519 47.49 -23.02 25.75
N PHE A 520 46.90 -23.87 24.89
CA PHE A 520 46.08 -24.98 25.35
C PHE A 520 46.96 -26.11 25.87
N ASP A 521 46.68 -26.63 27.06
CA ASP A 521 47.30 -27.85 27.58
C ASP A 521 46.54 -29.09 27.08
N PHE A 522 45.21 -28.95 26.96
CA PHE A 522 44.30 -29.96 26.46
C PHE A 522 43.15 -29.27 25.71
N PHE A 523 42.68 -29.90 24.62
CA PHE A 523 41.58 -29.39 23.81
C PHE A 523 40.79 -30.55 23.16
N GLU A 524 39.51 -30.65 23.49
CA GLU A 524 38.58 -31.61 22.89
C GLU A 524 37.15 -31.05 22.98
N THR A 525 36.61 -30.54 21.88
CA THR A 525 35.21 -30.10 21.77
C THR A 525 34.51 -30.79 20.60
N GLU A 526 33.17 -30.85 20.62
CA GLU A 526 32.41 -31.27 19.45
C GLU A 526 32.62 -30.27 18.31
N GLY A 527 32.84 -30.73 17.09
CA GLY A 527 32.97 -29.83 15.95
C GLY A 527 33.26 -30.54 14.64
N ASN A 528 33.04 -29.80 13.56
CA ASN A 528 33.43 -30.15 12.19
C ASN A 528 34.36 -29.06 11.64
N ASP A 529 34.74 -29.12 10.36
CA ASP A 529 35.69 -28.18 9.74
C ASP A 529 35.29 -26.68 9.83
N VAL A 530 34.02 -26.38 10.13
CA VAL A 530 33.51 -25.00 10.27
C VAL A 530 33.15 -24.64 11.73
N CYS A 531 33.39 -25.56 12.67
CA CYS A 531 33.09 -25.39 14.09
C CYS A 531 31.66 -24.90 14.35
N LYS A 532 30.69 -25.61 13.77
CA LYS A 532 29.27 -25.25 13.82
C LYS A 532 28.61 -25.51 15.20
N TYR A 533 29.05 -26.56 15.88
CA TYR A 533 28.48 -27.04 17.15
C TYR A 533 29.17 -26.32 18.32
N ASP A 534 30.11 -26.99 18.98
CA ASP A 534 30.86 -26.42 20.09
C ASP A 534 32.17 -25.80 19.63
N PHE A 535 32.55 -24.66 20.21
CA PHE A 535 33.76 -23.99 19.78
C PHE A 535 34.36 -23.08 20.84
N VAL A 536 35.67 -22.84 20.69
CA VAL A 536 36.39 -21.76 21.38
C VAL A 536 36.82 -20.72 20.35
N GLU A 537 36.43 -19.48 20.56
CA GLU A 537 36.77 -18.35 19.72
C GLU A 537 37.73 -17.41 20.45
N VAL A 538 38.82 -17.00 19.80
CA VAL A 538 39.85 -16.14 20.41
C VAL A 538 40.04 -14.86 19.60
N ARG A 539 39.99 -13.70 20.27
CA ARG A 539 40.07 -12.36 19.64
C ARG A 539 41.08 -11.44 20.34
N SER A 540 41.72 -10.57 19.56
CA SER A 540 42.55 -9.45 20.06
C SER A 540 41.68 -8.23 20.34
N GLY A 541 41.19 -8.11 21.57
CA GLY A 541 40.27 -7.06 22.01
C GLY A 541 39.26 -7.59 23.03
N LEU A 542 38.45 -6.69 23.61
CA LEU A 542 37.46 -7.05 24.63
C LEU A 542 36.04 -7.22 24.08
N THR A 543 35.79 -6.88 22.82
CA THR A 543 34.46 -6.92 22.20
C THR A 543 34.33 -8.09 21.22
N ALA A 544 33.10 -8.47 20.87
CA ALA A 544 32.84 -9.49 19.86
C ALA A 544 33.30 -9.05 18.45
N ASP A 545 33.35 -7.75 18.17
CA ASP A 545 33.78 -7.20 16.87
C ASP A 545 35.30 -7.08 16.72
N SER A 546 36.04 -7.40 17.78
CA SER A 546 37.51 -7.35 17.80
C SER A 546 38.14 -8.38 16.85
N LYS A 547 39.40 -8.15 16.44
CA LYS A 547 40.10 -8.99 15.45
C LYS A 547 40.11 -10.46 15.88
N LEU A 548 39.48 -11.31 15.06
CA LEU A 548 39.45 -12.76 15.23
C LEU A 548 40.81 -13.39 14.90
N HIS A 549 41.33 -14.21 15.81
CA HIS A 549 42.48 -15.08 15.57
C HIS A 549 42.05 -16.43 15.01
N GLY A 550 40.97 -16.99 15.56
CA GLY A 550 40.42 -18.25 15.08
C GLY A 550 39.23 -18.71 15.89
N LYS A 551 38.49 -19.63 15.29
CA LYS A 551 37.39 -20.39 15.88
C LYS A 551 37.79 -21.85 15.84
N PHE A 552 37.93 -22.47 17.00
CA PHE A 552 38.56 -23.77 17.16
C PHE A 552 37.56 -24.79 17.71
N CYS A 553 37.65 -26.02 17.23
CA CYS A 553 36.82 -27.14 17.68
C CYS A 553 37.48 -28.48 17.31
N GLY A 554 36.90 -29.60 17.76
CA GLY A 554 37.46 -30.94 17.54
C GLY A 554 38.49 -31.32 18.59
N ALA A 555 39.33 -32.32 18.27
CA ALA A 555 40.36 -32.85 19.17
C ALA A 555 41.79 -32.37 18.85
N GLU A 556 41.95 -31.60 17.77
CA GLU A 556 43.24 -31.02 17.42
C GLU A 556 43.51 -29.79 18.30
N LYS A 557 44.69 -29.77 18.93
CA LYS A 557 45.07 -28.69 19.82
C LYS A 557 45.50 -27.46 19.02
N PRO A 558 44.90 -26.28 19.26
CA PRO A 558 45.33 -25.05 18.60
C PRO A 558 46.78 -24.68 18.96
N ASP A 559 47.49 -24.09 17.99
CA ASP A 559 48.78 -23.45 18.21
C ASP A 559 48.68 -22.29 19.22
N VAL A 560 49.83 -21.81 19.70
CA VAL A 560 49.88 -20.69 20.67
C VAL A 560 49.35 -19.41 20.01
N ILE A 561 48.31 -18.83 20.60
CA ILE A 561 47.65 -17.63 20.07
C ILE A 561 48.14 -16.42 20.86
N THR A 562 48.69 -15.40 20.19
CA THR A 562 49.18 -14.18 20.84
C THR A 562 48.36 -12.96 20.43
N SER A 563 47.82 -12.22 21.40
CA SER A 563 47.04 -11.00 21.17
C SER A 563 47.84 -9.93 20.43
N GLN A 564 47.18 -9.07 19.67
CA GLN A 564 47.83 -7.92 19.01
C GLN A 564 48.24 -6.83 20.01
N TYR A 565 47.44 -6.65 21.08
CA TYR A 565 47.65 -5.66 22.12
C TYR A 565 47.69 -6.32 23.51
N ASN A 566 47.50 -5.54 24.57
CA ASN A 566 47.48 -5.98 25.96
C ASN A 566 46.16 -6.60 26.42
N ASN A 567 45.27 -6.98 25.50
CA ASN A 567 43.99 -7.58 25.84
C ASN A 567 43.59 -8.72 24.89
N MET A 568 42.83 -9.68 25.43
CA MET A 568 42.37 -10.86 24.70
C MET A 568 40.99 -11.28 25.20
N ARG A 569 40.09 -11.64 24.29
CA ARG A 569 38.79 -12.24 24.61
C ARG A 569 38.75 -13.68 24.14
N ILE A 570 38.34 -14.58 25.02
CA ILE A 570 38.13 -16.00 24.75
C ILE A 570 36.65 -16.30 25.00
N GLU A 571 35.96 -16.85 24.01
CA GLU A 571 34.54 -17.25 24.12
C GLU A 571 34.41 -18.75 23.85
N PHE A 572 33.83 -19.50 24.80
CA PHE A 572 33.47 -20.90 24.61
C PHE A 572 31.96 -21.03 24.53
N LYS A 573 31.45 -21.66 23.47
CA LYS A 573 30.04 -21.98 23.31
C LYS A 573 29.83 -23.49 23.16
N SER A 574 28.85 -24.03 23.88
CA SER A 574 28.32 -25.38 23.67
C SER A 574 26.85 -25.36 23.28
N ASP A 575 26.46 -26.26 22.39
CA ASP A 575 25.07 -26.44 21.96
C ASP A 575 24.27 -27.33 22.94
N ASN A 576 23.05 -27.72 22.57
CA ASN A 576 22.17 -28.50 23.44
C ASN A 576 22.46 -30.01 23.42
N THR A 577 23.47 -30.46 22.68
CA THR A 577 23.82 -31.85 22.45
C THR A 577 25.31 -32.12 22.75
N VAL A 578 25.71 -33.38 22.55
CA VAL A 578 27.07 -33.95 22.62
C VAL A 578 28.11 -33.09 23.31
N SER A 579 28.48 -33.45 24.54
CA SER A 579 29.59 -32.81 25.25
C SER A 579 30.85 -33.65 25.18
N LYS A 580 32.01 -32.99 25.22
CA LYS A 580 33.35 -33.60 25.29
C LYS A 580 34.07 -33.10 26.54
N LYS A 581 35.31 -33.54 26.77
CA LYS A 581 36.10 -33.13 27.94
C LYS A 581 36.38 -31.62 28.00
N GLY A 582 36.33 -30.91 26.88
CA GLY A 582 36.55 -29.47 26.82
C GLY A 582 38.01 -29.12 26.76
N PHE A 583 38.42 -28.09 27.50
CA PHE A 583 39.78 -27.58 27.41
C PHE A 583 40.34 -27.11 28.75
N LYS A 584 41.67 -27.15 28.81
CA LYS A 584 42.48 -26.44 29.80
C LYS A 584 43.52 -25.63 29.05
N ALA A 585 43.59 -24.35 29.33
CA ALA A 585 44.58 -23.46 28.74
C ALA A 585 45.26 -22.63 29.81
N HIS A 586 46.52 -22.30 29.59
CA HIS A 586 47.25 -21.33 30.38
C HIS A 586 47.55 -20.09 29.53
N PHE A 587 47.51 -18.93 30.18
CA PHE A 587 47.84 -17.67 29.56
C PHE A 587 49.00 -17.01 30.30
N PHE A 588 49.82 -16.27 29.56
CA PHE A 588 50.94 -15.52 30.10
C PHE A 588 51.18 -14.26 29.28
N SER A 589 51.69 -13.22 29.95
CA SER A 589 51.93 -11.91 29.35
C SER A 589 53.43 -11.68 29.19
N GLY A 590 53.89 -11.55 27.95
CA GLY A 590 55.28 -11.20 27.60
C GLY A 590 55.39 -9.74 27.19
N ARG A 591 56.54 -9.10 27.41
CA ARG A 591 56.82 -7.76 26.88
C ARG A 591 57.11 -7.80 25.38
#